data_AF-A0A4R8ITG5-F1
#
_entry.id   AF-A0A4R8ITG5-F1
#
_cell.length_a   1.000
_cell.length_b   1.000
_cell.length_c   1.000
_cell.angle_alpha   90.00
_cell.angle_beta   90.00
_cell.angle_gamma   90.00
#
_symmetry.space_group_name_H-M   'P 1'
#
loop_
_entity.id
_entity.type
_entity.pdbx_description
1 polymer ?
#
loop_
_entity_poly.entity_id
_entity_poly.type
_entity_poly.pdbx_seq_one_letter_code
_entity_poly.pdbx_strand_id
1 'polypeptide(L)'
;MSNLAFPYTWSNPNASEQALLANALLRPRFADLVTLTNRFGEEALLATLERLGANGEIPKPVTDELRGMLANISKGIHEHRRTHAPQPQ
;
A
#
# COMPACT_ATOMS: atom_id res chain seq x y z
N MET A 1 7.13 -22.81 -22.00
CA MET A 1 7.09 -21.44 -21.45
C MET A 1 7.17 -21.55 -19.95
N SER A 2 8.23 -21.05 -19.32
CA SER A 2 8.36 -21.08 -17.86
C SER A 2 7.39 -20.09 -17.25
N ASN A 3 6.37 -20.57 -16.54
CA ASN A 3 5.49 -19.71 -15.74
C ASN A 3 6.34 -19.11 -14.62
N LEU A 4 6.63 -17.81 -14.71
CA LEU A 4 7.25 -17.09 -13.60
C LEU A 4 6.31 -17.20 -12.39
N ALA A 5 6.75 -17.92 -11.35
CA ALA A 5 6.03 -18.01 -10.11
C ALA A 5 6.34 -16.76 -9.28
N PHE A 6 5.34 -15.92 -9.06
CA PHE A 6 5.46 -14.74 -8.21
C PHE A 6 5.04 -15.13 -6.79
N PRO A 7 5.98 -15.25 -5.84
CA PRO A 7 5.66 -15.66 -4.47
C PRO A 7 4.77 -14.63 -3.74
N TYR A 8 4.69 -13.40 -4.27
CA TYR A 8 3.87 -12.34 -3.73
C TYR A 8 3.01 -11.69 -4.82
N THR A 9 1.75 -11.40 -4.52
CA THR A 9 0.82 -10.77 -5.48
C THR A 9 1.37 -9.45 -6.00
N TRP A 10 1.97 -8.59 -5.15
CA TRP A 10 2.57 -7.30 -5.58
C TRP A 10 3.78 -7.42 -6.50
N SER A 11 4.43 -8.59 -6.54
CA SER A 11 5.52 -8.87 -7.48
C SER A 11 5.01 -9.38 -8.83
N ASN A 12 3.73 -9.74 -8.94
CA ASN A 12 3.11 -10.21 -10.17
C ASN A 12 2.76 -9.01 -11.08
N PRO A 13 3.42 -8.85 -12.24
CA PRO A 13 3.15 -7.74 -13.16
C PRO A 13 1.78 -7.84 -13.82
N ASN A 14 1.12 -9.00 -13.76
CA ASN A 14 -0.18 -9.25 -14.38
C ASN A 14 -1.35 -9.13 -13.38
N ALA A 15 -1.08 -8.90 -12.10
CA ALA A 15 -2.14 -8.72 -11.12
C ALA A 15 -2.74 -7.31 -11.24
N SER A 16 -4.07 -7.22 -11.15
CA SER A 16 -4.75 -5.91 -11.17
C SER A 16 -4.35 -5.10 -9.93
N GLU A 17 -4.25 -3.78 -10.09
CA GLU A 17 -3.96 -2.86 -8.99
C GLU A 17 -4.81 -3.17 -7.75
N GLN A 18 -6.11 -3.37 -7.96
CA GLN A 18 -7.04 -3.63 -6.87
C GLN A 18 -6.71 -4.91 -6.09
N ALA A 19 -6.26 -5.97 -6.79
CA ALA A 19 -5.84 -7.21 -6.16
C ALA A 19 -4.49 -7.06 -5.44
N LEU A 20 -3.61 -6.17 -5.90
CA LEU A 20 -2.36 -5.85 -5.21
C LEU A 20 -2.63 -5.15 -3.88
N LEU A 21 -3.42 -4.08 -3.93
CA LEU A 21 -3.78 -3.29 -2.75
C LEU A 21 -4.51 -4.15 -1.73
N ALA A 22 -5.48 -4.96 -2.17
CA ALA A 22 -6.25 -5.81 -1.27
C ALA A 22 -5.39 -6.88 -0.57
N ASN A 23 -4.52 -7.57 -1.33
CA ASN A 23 -3.65 -8.58 -0.73
C ASN A 23 -2.66 -7.98 0.27
N ALA A 24 -2.12 -6.80 -0.04
CA ALA A 24 -1.21 -6.11 0.88
C ALA A 24 -1.93 -5.67 2.17
N LEU A 25 -3.19 -5.25 2.10
CA LEU A 25 -3.96 -4.82 3.28
C LEU A 25 -4.46 -6.01 4.12
N LEU A 26 -4.76 -7.15 3.50
CA LEU A 26 -5.14 -8.38 4.20
C LEU A 26 -3.96 -9.06 4.90
N ARG A 27 -2.74 -8.83 4.41
CA ARG A 27 -1.49 -9.39 4.97
C ARG A 27 -0.43 -8.30 5.03
N PRO A 28 -0.60 -7.31 5.92
CA PRO A 28 0.21 -6.10 5.94
C PRO A 28 1.65 -6.41 6.29
N ARG A 29 2.54 -6.15 5.33
CA ARG A 29 3.98 -6.05 5.56
C ARG A 29 4.41 -4.62 5.29
N PHE A 30 5.17 -4.05 6.21
CA PHE A 30 5.57 -2.64 6.12
C PHE A 30 6.20 -2.28 4.77
N ALA A 31 7.12 -3.10 4.27
CA ALA A 31 7.78 -2.89 2.97
C ALA A 31 6.79 -2.86 1.79
N ASP A 32 5.76 -3.71 1.81
CA ASP A 32 4.74 -3.75 0.76
C ASP A 32 3.88 -2.49 0.80
N LEU A 33 3.47 -2.06 2.00
CA LEU A 33 2.70 -0.83 2.18
C LEU A 33 3.48 0.41 1.74
N VAL A 34 4.77 0.53 2.11
CA VAL A 34 5.63 1.62 1.63
C VAL A 34 5.74 1.61 0.11
N THR A 35 5.98 0.44 -0.49
CA THR A 35 6.13 0.30 -1.95
C THR A 35 4.85 0.71 -2.67
N LEU A 36 3.69 0.22 -2.21
CA LEU A 36 2.40 0.48 -2.82
C LEU A 36 1.95 1.93 -2.60
N THR A 37 2.18 2.51 -1.41
CA THR A 37 1.91 3.94 -1.15
C THR A 37 2.77 4.83 -2.04
N ASN A 38 4.04 4.49 -2.27
CA ASN A 38 4.89 5.27 -3.17
C ASN A 38 4.46 5.15 -4.64
N ARG A 39 3.91 3.99 -5.04
CA ARG A 39 3.52 3.69 -6.43
C ARG A 39 2.12 4.21 -6.79
N PHE A 40 1.13 3.99 -5.93
CA PHE A 40 -0.28 4.25 -6.20
C PHE A 40 -0.87 5.41 -5.37
N GLY A 41 -0.11 5.91 -4.39
CA GLY A 41 -0.58 6.94 -3.47
C GLY A 41 -1.35 6.36 -2.28
N GLU A 42 -1.42 7.16 -1.22
CA GLU A 42 -2.12 6.81 0.01
C GLU A 42 -3.63 6.65 -0.21
N GLU A 43 -4.24 7.52 -1.01
CA GLU A 43 -5.70 7.53 -1.25
C GLU A 43 -6.20 6.20 -1.82
N ALA A 44 -5.46 5.57 -2.73
CA ALA A 44 -5.81 4.28 -3.33
C ALA A 44 -5.81 3.15 -2.28
N LEU A 45 -4.84 3.15 -1.37
CA LEU A 45 -4.80 2.19 -0.26
C LEU A 45 -5.93 2.44 0.74
N LEU A 46 -6.21 3.71 1.09
CA LEU A 46 -7.29 4.05 1.99
C LEU A 46 -8.65 3.64 1.43
N ALA A 47 -8.94 3.96 0.17
CA ALA A 47 -10.20 3.54 -0.47
C ALA A 47 -10.38 2.02 -0.48
N THR A 48 -9.28 1.28 -0.72
CA THR A 48 -9.31 -0.19 -0.64
C THR A 48 -9.54 -0.67 0.79
N LEU A 49 -8.86 -0.07 1.78
CA LEU A 49 -8.99 -0.41 3.19
C LEU A 49 -10.42 -0.19 3.70
N GLU A 50 -11.05 0.94 3.35
CA GLU A 50 -12.45 1.21 3.72
C GLU A 50 -13.40 0.17 3.12
N ARG A 51 -13.19 -0.23 1.86
CA ARG A 51 -14.02 -1.26 1.23
C ARG A 51 -13.87 -2.62 1.93
N LEU A 52 -12.64 -3.03 2.23
CA LEU A 52 -12.37 -4.29 2.94
C LEU A 52 -12.97 -4.28 4.36
N GLY A 53 -12.87 -3.15 5.06
CA GLY A 53 -13.49 -2.95 6.37
C GLY A 53 -15.01 -3.01 6.31
N ALA A 54 -15.62 -2.34 5.32
CA ALA A 54 -17.08 -2.35 5.11
C ALA A 54 -17.62 -3.75 4.77
N ASN A 55 -16.83 -4.56 4.06
CA ASN A 55 -17.15 -5.95 3.73
C ASN A 55 -16.91 -6.93 4.91
N GLY A 56 -16.34 -6.46 6.03
CA GLY A 56 -15.99 -7.31 7.16
C GLY A 56 -14.77 -8.22 6.92
N GLU A 57 -14.00 -7.97 5.86
CA GLU A 57 -12.79 -8.74 5.53
C GLU A 57 -11.63 -8.41 6.49
N ILE A 58 -11.66 -7.21 7.07
CA ILE A 58 -10.69 -6.74 8.09
C ILE A 58 -11.49 -6.25 9.32
N PRO A 59 -11.17 -6.73 10.53
CA PRO A 59 -11.80 -6.24 11.76
C PRO A 59 -11.54 -4.74 11.97
N LYS A 60 -12.54 -4.01 12.47
CA LYS A 60 -12.44 -2.55 12.69
C LYS A 60 -11.18 -2.09 13.44
N PRO A 61 -10.72 -2.75 14.53
CA PRO A 61 -9.49 -2.35 15.20
C PRO A 61 -8.26 -2.41 14.28
N VAL A 62 -8.18 -3.44 13.43
CA VAL A 62 -7.10 -3.60 12.44
C VAL A 62 -7.20 -2.55 11.34
N THR A 63 -8.42 -2.20 10.91
CA THR A 63 -8.65 -1.10 9.96
C THR A 63 -8.15 0.23 10.50
N ASP A 64 -8.45 0.54 11.77
CA ASP A 64 -8.02 1.79 12.42
C ASP A 64 -6.49 1.84 12.57
N GLU A 65 -5.84 0.72 12.93
CA GLU A 65 -4.38 0.60 12.98
C GLU A 65 -3.72 0.79 11.61
N LEU A 66 -4.24 0.13 10.57
CA LEU A 66 -3.72 0.25 9.20
C LEU A 66 -3.86 1.67 8.67
N ARG A 67 -4.97 2.36 8.98
CA ARG A 67 -5.16 3.76 8.62
C ARG A 67 -4.06 4.64 9.22
N GLY A 68 -3.74 4.45 10.50
CA GLY A 68 -2.63 5.15 11.16
C GLY A 68 -1.27 4.83 10.53
N MET A 69 -1.03 3.57 10.16
CA MET A 69 0.21 3.17 9.51
C MET A 69 0.38 3.83 8.13
N LEU A 70 -0.67 3.87 7.31
CA LEU A 70 -0.65 4.51 5.99
C LEU A 70 -0.38 6.01 6.09
N ALA A 71 -1.01 6.70 7.05
CA ALA A 71 -0.76 8.12 7.30
C ALA A 71 0.69 8.40 7.69
N ASN A 72 1.27 7.56 8.54
CA ASN A 72 2.68 7.68 8.94
C ASN A 72 3.64 7.43 7.77
N ILE A 73 3.36 6.43 6.94
CA ILE A 73 4.14 6.15 5.73
C ILE A 73 4.08 7.34 4.77
N SER A 74 2.89 7.87 4.51
CA SER A 74 2.67 9.01 3.63
C SER A 74 3.43 10.25 4.10
N LYS A 75 3.35 10.56 5.40
CA LYS A 75 4.13 11.63 6.02
C LYS A 75 5.63 11.44 5.83
N GLY A 76 6.15 10.23 6.09
CA GLY A 76 7.57 9.92 5.92
C GLY A 76 8.05 10.08 4.47
N ILE A 77 7.26 9.62 3.50
CA ILE A 77 7.56 9.79 2.07
C ILE A 77 7.57 11.28 1.69
N HIS A 78 6.57 12.04 2.14
CA HIS A 78 6.49 13.47 1.85
C HIS A 78 7.68 14.24 2.45
N GLU A 79 8.02 13.97 3.70
CA GLU A 79 9.15 14.60 4.39
C GLU A 79 10.49 14.27 3.72
N HIS A 80 10.69 13.01 3.32
CA HIS A 80 11.86 12.59 2.57
C HIS A 80 11.99 13.37 1.25
N ARG A 81 10.90 13.46 0.48
CA ARG A 81 10.89 14.22 -0.79
C ARG A 81 11.17 15.70 -0.56
N ARG A 82 10.64 16.31 0.50
CA ARG A 82 10.87 17.73 0.85
C ARG A 82 12.33 18.03 1.20
N THR A 83 12.98 17.11 1.92
CA THR A 83 14.36 17.29 2.42
C THR A 83 15.43 16.89 1.40
N HIS A 84 15.07 16.07 0.42
CA HIS A 84 15.99 15.55 -0.61
C HIS A 84 15.62 16.02 -2.03
N ALA A 85 14.70 16.99 -2.16
CA ALA A 85 14.41 17.62 -3.44
C ALA A 85 15.66 18.37 -3.94
N PRO A 86 16.05 18.20 -5.22
CA PRO A 86 17.14 18.98 -5.79
C PRO A 86 16.77 20.47 -5.73
N GLN A 87 17.67 21.30 -5.20
CA GLN A 87 17.48 22.75 -5.25
C GLN A 87 17.44 23.21 -6.71
N PRO A 88 16.50 24.09 -7.10
CA PRO A 88 16.51 24.68 -8.42
C PRO A 88 17.81 25.49 -8.59
N GLN A 89 18.56 25.18 -9.63
CA GLN A 89 19.73 25.96 -10.08
C GLN A 89 19.27 27.24 -10.76
#